data_AF-A0A0R1VRW4-F1
#
_entry.id   AF-A0A0R1VRW4-F1
#
_cell.length_a   1.000
_cell.length_b   1.000
_cell.length_c   1.000
_cell.angle_alpha   90.00
_cell.angle_beta   90.00
_cell.angle_gamma   90.00
#
_symmetry.space_group_name_H-M   'P 1'
#
loop_
_entity.id
_entity.type
_entity.pdbx_description
1 polymer ?
#
loop_
_entity_poly.entity_id
_entity_poly.type
_entity_poly.pdbx_seq_one_letter_code
_entity_poly.pdbx_strand_id
1 'polypeptide(L)'
;MDTLATVLVLVGILAAIVFVGFLIVFIVGFSIKKGAPKTVGKLGMIISAVFILIGFGGGQLTINRINEQQAKAAAIKAAEVKKEKAEKKKTNKKFNKAEGLFRANVYLAVTDSEDLAKAIHKGWGDAIDNSSDNFDVDTTIQKLVSDNQTDIDTMESAVTSAKESLTTMENNDTGDYDLNFYEKMYKHTRKLTDFVASPTGSYSEFIDTFNGYHQKVDDDIDELTD
;
A
#
# COMPACT_ATOMS: atom_id res chain seq x y z
N MET A 1 34.25 10.97 4.72
CA MET A 1 34.75 11.65 5.94
C MET A 1 34.72 13.14 5.68
N ASP A 2 34.34 13.94 6.66
CA ASP A 2 34.29 15.39 6.54
C ASP A 2 35.72 15.94 6.34
N THR A 3 35.89 16.82 5.37
CA THR A 3 37.20 17.32 4.93
C THR A 3 37.94 18.00 6.08
N LEU A 4 37.19 18.67 6.97
CA LEU A 4 37.71 19.33 8.17
C LEU A 4 38.28 18.35 9.21
N ALA A 5 37.57 17.25 9.50
CA ALA A 5 38.02 16.24 10.47
C ALA A 5 39.31 15.56 9.99
N THR A 6 39.39 15.29 8.68
CA THR A 6 40.57 14.69 8.04
C THR A 6 41.78 15.63 8.14
N VAL A 7 41.57 16.92 7.88
CA VAL A 7 42.63 17.94 8.00
C VAL A 7 43.11 18.08 9.45
N LEU A 8 42.21 18.11 10.43
CA LEU A 8 42.58 18.23 11.85
C LEU A 8 43.39 17.02 12.36
N VAL A 9 43.02 15.81 11.95
CA VAL A 9 43.77 14.59 12.29
C VAL A 9 45.18 14.62 11.66
N LEU A 10 45.31 15.03 10.40
CA LEU A 10 46.62 15.16 9.74
C LEU A 10 47.51 16.19 10.42
N VAL A 11 46.95 17.34 10.82
CA VAL A 11 47.67 18.36 11.61
C VAL A 11 48.12 17.79 12.96
N GLY A 12 47.27 17.01 13.63
CA GLY A 12 47.61 16.32 14.87
C GLY A 12 48.77 15.33 14.72
N ILE A 13 48.77 14.52 13.64
CA ILE A 13 49.85 13.56 13.33
C ILE A 13 51.17 14.30 13.06
N LEU A 14 51.15 15.35 12.25
CA LEU A 14 52.34 16.16 11.97
C LEU A 14 52.89 16.82 13.25
N ALA A 15 52.02 17.38 14.08
CA ALA A 15 52.40 17.96 15.37
C ALA A 15 53.00 16.92 16.33
N ALA A 16 52.50 15.68 16.32
CA ALA A 16 53.07 14.58 17.10
C ALA A 16 54.49 14.21 16.67
N ILE A 17 54.75 14.16 15.36
CA ILE A 17 56.10 13.91 14.82
C ILE A 17 57.05 15.03 15.24
N VAL A 18 56.62 16.29 15.10
CA VAL A 18 57.42 17.46 15.53
C VAL A 18 57.66 17.45 17.04
N PHE A 19 56.66 17.06 17.84
CA PHE A 19 56.80 16.89 19.28
C PHE A 19 57.89 15.88 19.65
N VAL A 20 57.93 14.72 18.97
CA VAL A 20 58.99 13.71 19.17
C VAL A 20 60.36 14.29 18.83
N GLY A 21 60.48 15.07 17.76
CA GLY A 21 61.72 15.77 17.41
C GLY A 21 62.20 16.70 18.54
N PHE A 22 61.29 17.52 19.09
CA PHE A 22 61.63 18.42 20.20
C PHE A 22 61.89 17.68 21.53
N LEU A 23 61.23 16.54 21.76
CA LEU A 23 61.49 15.65 22.90
C LEU A 23 62.93 15.12 22.85
N ILE A 24 63.39 14.67 21.67
CA ILE A 24 64.77 14.21 21.48
C ILE A 24 65.75 15.36 21.76
N VAL A 25 65.51 16.54 21.19
CA VAL A 25 66.36 17.73 21.41
C VAL A 25 66.41 18.12 22.90
N PHE A 26 65.28 18.01 23.60
CA PHE A 26 65.20 18.26 25.04
C PHE A 26 66.04 17.25 25.85
N ILE A 27 65.89 15.95 25.57
CA ILE A 27 66.64 14.87 26.25
C ILE A 27 68.14 15.01 25.99
N VAL A 28 68.54 15.29 24.75
CA VAL A 28 69.95 15.53 24.39
C VAL A 28 70.49 16.75 25.13
N GLY A 29 69.76 17.87 25.13
CA GLY A 29 70.13 19.09 25.86
C GLY A 29 70.29 18.86 27.36
N PHE A 30 69.44 18.03 27.94
CA PHE A 30 69.54 17.60 29.34
C PHE A 30 70.80 16.76 29.59
N SER A 31 71.09 15.82 28.70
CA SER A 31 72.23 14.88 28.82
C SER A 31 73.58 15.58 28.68
N ILE A 32 73.70 16.55 27.77
CA ILE A 32 74.95 17.32 27.55
C ILE A 32 75.08 18.56 28.45
N LYS A 33 74.12 18.78 29.38
CA LYS A 33 74.05 19.94 30.29
C LYS A 33 74.15 21.31 29.61
N LYS A 34 73.72 21.43 28.34
CA LYS A 34 73.68 22.72 27.62
C LYS A 34 72.32 23.38 27.77
N GLY A 35 72.32 24.66 28.15
CA GLY A 35 71.09 25.44 28.36
C GLY A 35 70.25 25.64 27.09
N ALA A 36 70.87 26.00 25.96
CA ALA A 36 70.13 26.35 24.75
C ALA A 36 69.27 25.20 24.16
N PRO A 37 69.78 23.97 23.96
CA PRO A 37 68.97 22.86 23.44
C PRO A 37 67.88 22.43 24.41
N LYS A 38 68.14 22.53 25.72
CA LYS A 38 67.15 22.24 26.77
C LYS A 38 65.97 23.23 26.73
N THR A 39 66.23 24.52 26.54
CA THR A 39 65.17 25.54 26.45
C THR A 39 64.36 25.42 25.16
N VAL A 40 65.03 25.24 24.01
CA VAL A 40 64.38 25.09 22.70
C VAL A 40 63.54 23.82 22.63
N GLY A 41 64.07 22.68 23.11
CA GLY A 41 63.32 21.43 23.19
C GLY A 41 62.08 21.54 24.07
N LYS A 42 62.20 22.18 25.25
CA LYS A 42 61.06 22.40 26.15
C LYS A 42 59.98 23.28 25.51
N LEU A 43 60.37 24.40 24.90
CA LEU A 43 59.42 25.33 24.29
C LEU A 43 58.73 24.71 23.07
N GLY A 44 59.49 24.01 22.22
CA GLY A 44 58.97 23.31 21.05
C GLY A 44 57.99 22.19 21.43
N MET A 45 58.28 21.43 22.49
CA MET A 45 57.32 20.45 23.02
C MET A 45 56.01 21.08 23.48
N ILE A 46 56.05 22.21 24.20
CA ILE A 46 54.83 22.89 24.68
C ILE A 46 53.97 23.36 23.50
N ILE A 47 54.58 24.01 22.50
CA ILE A 47 53.86 24.48 21.32
C ILE A 47 53.25 23.29 20.56
N SER A 48 54.04 22.25 20.32
CA SER A 48 53.59 21.06 19.59
C SER A 48 52.46 20.33 20.33
N ALA A 49 52.51 20.27 21.66
CA ALA A 49 51.45 19.67 22.48
C ALA A 49 50.10 20.39 22.32
N VAL A 50 50.10 21.72 22.20
CA VAL A 50 48.87 22.49 21.92
C VAL A 50 48.27 22.10 20.56
N PHE A 51 49.10 21.96 19.53
CA PHE A 51 48.63 21.55 18.19
C PHE A 51 48.13 20.10 18.16
N ILE A 52 48.73 19.19 18.93
CA ILE A 52 48.24 17.81 19.11
C ILE A 52 46.84 17.82 19.75
N LEU A 53 46.65 18.61 20.81
CA LEU A 53 45.34 18.74 21.49
C LEU A 53 44.27 19.31 20.56
N ILE A 54 44.61 20.31 19.75
CA ILE A 54 43.67 20.88 18.77
C ILE A 54 43.37 19.89 17.65
N GLY A 55 44.38 19.21 17.12
CA GLY A 55 44.23 18.26 16.01
C GLY A 55 43.40 17.03 16.39
N PHE A 56 43.81 16.31 17.43
CA PHE A 56 43.10 15.09 17.86
C PHE A 56 41.84 15.42 18.67
N GLY A 57 41.90 16.38 19.60
CA GLY A 57 40.74 16.76 20.43
C GLY A 57 39.63 17.43 19.60
N GLY A 58 40.00 18.33 18.70
CA GLY A 58 39.05 18.96 17.77
C GLY A 58 38.50 17.97 16.75
N GLY A 59 39.34 17.09 16.18
CA GLY A 59 38.93 16.04 15.25
C GLY A 59 37.90 15.08 15.85
N GLN A 60 38.12 14.62 17.09
CA GLN A 60 37.20 13.70 17.76
C GLN A 60 35.83 14.34 18.06
N LEU A 61 35.80 15.61 18.47
CA LEU A 61 34.55 16.34 18.68
C LEU A 61 33.74 16.47 17.39
N THR A 62 34.38 16.75 16.26
CA THR A 62 33.72 16.83 14.96
C THR A 62 33.18 15.46 14.52
N ILE A 63 33.97 14.38 14.67
CA ILE A 63 33.54 13.01 14.35
C ILE A 63 32.32 12.60 15.18
N ASN A 64 32.32 12.87 16.49
CA ASN A 64 31.19 12.54 17.36
C ASN A 64 29.91 13.27 16.95
N ARG A 65 30.00 14.56 16.61
CA ARG A 65 28.84 15.34 16.13
C ARG A 65 28.29 14.80 14.80
N ILE A 66 29.17 14.42 13.87
CA ILE A 66 28.75 13.81 12.60
C ILE A 66 28.05 12.48 12.85
N ASN A 67 28.61 11.62 13.71
CA ASN A 67 28.00 10.33 14.05
C ASN A 67 26.64 10.52 14.73
N GLU A 68 26.50 11.47 15.64
CA GLU A 68 25.20 11.81 16.25
C GLU A 68 24.19 12.32 15.23
N GLN A 69 24.61 13.19 14.30
CA GLN A 69 23.73 13.69 13.24
C GLN A 69 23.31 12.58 12.27
N GLN A 70 24.22 11.69 11.89
CA GLN A 70 23.91 10.53 11.06
C GLN A 70 22.97 9.55 11.77
N ALA A 71 23.18 9.30 13.06
CA ALA A 71 22.29 8.47 13.87
C ALA A 71 20.88 9.08 13.97
N LYS A 72 20.77 10.40 14.18
CA LYS A 72 19.48 11.13 14.17
C LYS A 72 18.80 11.04 12.81
N ALA A 73 19.53 11.27 11.71
CA ALA A 73 18.99 11.17 10.36
C ALA A 73 18.50 9.75 10.03
N ALA A 74 19.24 8.72 10.45
CA ALA A 74 18.83 7.33 10.30
C ALA A 74 17.58 7.01 11.14
N ALA A 75 17.50 7.55 12.36
CA ALA A 75 16.34 7.38 13.23
C ALA A 75 15.07 8.04 12.64
N ILE A 76 15.20 9.23 12.05
CA ILE A 76 14.09 9.92 11.37
C ILE A 76 13.59 9.09 10.19
N LYS A 77 14.49 8.65 9.30
CA LYS A 77 14.14 7.79 8.16
C LYS A 77 13.46 6.49 8.60
N ALA A 78 13.97 5.86 9.66
CA ALA A 78 13.37 4.64 10.21
C ALA A 78 11.96 4.90 10.79
N ALA A 79 11.74 6.06 11.40
CA ALA A 79 10.43 6.46 11.91
C ALA A 79 9.44 6.75 10.76
N GLU A 80 9.88 7.42 9.69
CA GLU A 80 9.08 7.66 8.49
C GLU A 80 8.64 6.35 7.82
N VAL A 81 9.58 5.42 7.60
CA VAL A 81 9.26 4.09 7.04
C VAL A 81 8.29 3.31 7.92
N LYS A 82 8.42 3.39 9.25
CA LYS A 82 7.46 2.76 10.18
C LYS A 82 6.08 3.39 10.07
N LYS A 83 6.01 4.72 9.95
CA LYS A 83 4.75 5.46 9.79
C LYS A 83 4.06 5.08 8.48
N GLU A 84 4.80 5.08 7.37
CA GLU A 84 4.29 4.69 6.05
C GLU A 84 3.74 3.24 6.07
N LYS A 85 4.49 2.29 6.65
CA LYS A 85 4.01 0.91 6.81
C LYS A 85 2.74 0.81 7.66
N ALA A 86 2.64 1.60 8.73
CA ALA A 86 1.45 1.62 9.59
C ALA A 86 0.24 2.21 8.85
N GLU A 87 0.43 3.26 8.06
CA GLU A 87 -0.60 3.86 7.22
C GLU A 87 -1.05 2.88 6.12
N LYS A 88 -0.11 2.26 5.39
CA LYS A 88 -0.42 1.22 4.39
C LYS A 88 -1.21 0.07 5.00
N LYS A 89 -0.82 -0.41 6.19
CA LYS A 89 -1.56 -1.46 6.92
C LYS A 89 -2.99 -1.04 7.26
N LYS A 90 -3.20 0.21 7.67
CA LYS A 90 -4.53 0.75 7.99
C LYS A 90 -5.39 0.84 6.74
N THR A 91 -4.84 1.31 5.63
CA THR A 91 -5.49 1.40 4.32
C THR A 91 -5.86 0.01 3.80
N ASN A 92 -4.92 -0.95 3.81
CA ASN A 92 -5.18 -2.34 3.43
C ASN A 92 -6.26 -3.00 4.29
N LYS A 93 -6.33 -2.69 5.59
CA LYS A 93 -7.42 -3.21 6.45
C LYS A 93 -8.80 -2.71 6.01
N LYS A 94 -8.89 -1.45 5.54
CA LYS A 94 -10.15 -0.92 5.00
C LYS A 94 -10.50 -1.57 3.68
N PHE A 95 -9.51 -1.72 2.78
CA PHE A 95 -9.65 -2.44 1.52
C PHE A 95 -10.21 -3.85 1.76
N ASN A 96 -9.55 -4.67 2.58
CA ASN A 96 -9.97 -6.06 2.82
C ASN A 96 -11.36 -6.17 3.45
N LYS A 97 -11.74 -5.21 4.32
CA LYS A 97 -13.10 -5.18 4.86
C LYS A 97 -14.13 -4.90 3.75
N ALA A 98 -13.82 -3.95 2.86
CA ALA A 98 -14.68 -3.60 1.75
C ALA A 98 -14.75 -4.73 0.71
N GLU A 99 -13.64 -5.43 0.44
CA GLU A 99 -13.58 -6.61 -0.43
C GLU A 99 -14.48 -7.74 0.08
N GLY A 100 -14.43 -8.06 1.37
CA GLY A 100 -15.33 -9.06 1.96
C GLY A 100 -16.81 -8.69 1.82
N LEU A 101 -17.15 -7.40 1.99
CA LEU A 101 -18.52 -6.90 1.79
C LEU A 101 -18.92 -6.89 0.31
N PHE A 102 -18.00 -6.53 -0.58
CA PHE A 102 -18.21 -6.57 -2.02
C PHE A 102 -18.60 -7.98 -2.46
N ARG A 103 -17.80 -8.98 -2.09
CA ARG A 103 -18.06 -10.38 -2.44
C ARG A 103 -19.38 -10.90 -1.86
N ALA A 104 -19.68 -10.59 -0.61
CA ALA A 104 -20.94 -10.98 0.01
C ALA A 104 -22.16 -10.40 -0.75
N ASN A 105 -22.09 -9.13 -1.14
CA ASN A 105 -23.17 -8.47 -1.89
C ASN A 105 -23.29 -8.97 -3.33
N VAL A 106 -22.17 -9.29 -3.99
CA VAL A 106 -22.21 -9.96 -5.31
C VAL A 106 -22.87 -11.32 -5.21
N TYR A 107 -22.50 -12.13 -4.22
CA TYR A 107 -23.10 -13.44 -4.00
C TYR A 107 -24.62 -13.37 -3.75
N LEU A 108 -25.05 -12.41 -2.92
CA LEU A 108 -26.47 -12.14 -2.68
C LEU A 108 -27.18 -11.75 -3.98
N ALA A 109 -26.63 -10.79 -4.74
CA ALA A 109 -27.22 -10.35 -6.00
C ALA A 109 -27.36 -11.49 -7.03
N VAL A 110 -26.36 -12.38 -7.12
CA VAL A 110 -26.42 -13.56 -8.00
C VAL A 110 -27.50 -14.54 -7.55
N THR A 111 -27.53 -14.88 -6.26
CA THR A 111 -28.53 -15.80 -5.70
C THR A 111 -29.95 -15.26 -5.91
N ASP A 112 -30.18 -13.97 -5.61
CA ASP A 112 -31.47 -13.33 -5.81
C ASP A 112 -31.84 -13.27 -7.31
N SER A 113 -30.84 -13.08 -8.19
CA SER A 113 -31.05 -13.13 -9.66
C SER A 113 -31.50 -14.52 -10.11
N GLU A 114 -30.91 -15.59 -9.59
CA GLU A 114 -31.33 -16.96 -9.93
C GLU A 114 -32.78 -17.23 -9.52
N ASP A 115 -33.13 -16.85 -8.29
CA ASP A 115 -34.46 -17.10 -7.75
C ASP A 115 -35.52 -16.28 -8.49
N LEU A 116 -35.21 -15.02 -8.80
CA LEU A 116 -36.05 -14.16 -9.61
C LEU A 116 -36.18 -14.69 -11.06
N ALA A 117 -35.10 -15.17 -11.67
CA ALA A 117 -35.15 -15.76 -13.01
C ALA A 117 -36.02 -17.02 -13.04
N LYS A 118 -35.92 -17.89 -12.02
CA LYS A 118 -36.80 -19.06 -11.86
C LYS A 118 -38.27 -18.64 -11.73
N ALA A 119 -38.55 -17.62 -10.91
CA ALA A 119 -39.90 -17.11 -10.69
C ALA A 119 -40.51 -16.52 -11.97
N ILE A 120 -39.75 -15.67 -12.68
CA ILE A 120 -40.17 -15.05 -13.96
C ILE A 120 -40.39 -16.13 -15.02
N HIS A 121 -39.44 -17.05 -15.19
CA HIS A 121 -39.57 -18.10 -16.20
C HIS A 121 -40.77 -19.01 -15.94
N LYS A 122 -40.99 -19.41 -14.68
CA LYS A 122 -42.17 -20.20 -14.31
C LYS A 122 -43.46 -19.41 -14.57
N GLY A 123 -43.53 -18.16 -14.11
CA GLY A 123 -44.71 -17.33 -14.27
C GLY A 123 -45.05 -17.03 -15.74
N TRP A 124 -44.03 -16.87 -16.59
CA TRP A 124 -44.21 -16.69 -18.03
C TRP A 124 -44.73 -17.98 -18.69
N GLY A 125 -44.16 -19.14 -18.33
CA GLY A 125 -44.66 -20.44 -18.80
C GLY A 125 -46.11 -20.69 -18.39
N ASP A 126 -46.45 -20.45 -17.12
CA ASP A 126 -47.81 -20.56 -16.60
C ASP A 126 -48.78 -19.62 -17.35
N ALA A 127 -48.34 -18.41 -17.72
CA ALA A 127 -49.14 -17.47 -18.48
C ALA A 127 -49.38 -17.93 -19.94
N ILE A 128 -48.37 -18.53 -20.58
CA ILE A 128 -48.50 -19.12 -21.92
C ILE A 128 -49.52 -20.26 -21.88
N ASP A 129 -49.35 -21.21 -20.96
CA ASP A 129 -50.19 -22.42 -20.86
C ASP A 129 -51.66 -22.09 -20.55
N ASN A 130 -51.92 -20.99 -19.85
CA ASN A 130 -53.27 -20.56 -19.46
C ASN A 130 -53.83 -19.43 -20.36
N SER A 131 -53.13 -19.04 -21.43
CA SER A 131 -53.58 -18.00 -22.34
C SER A 131 -54.51 -18.51 -23.44
N SER A 132 -55.48 -17.69 -23.84
CA SER A 132 -56.22 -17.86 -25.09
C SER A 132 -55.47 -17.20 -26.27
N ASP A 133 -56.05 -17.21 -27.47
CA ASP A 133 -55.47 -16.68 -28.74
C ASP A 133 -54.90 -15.24 -28.72
N ASN A 134 -55.13 -14.46 -27.64
CA ASN A 134 -54.69 -13.07 -27.49
C ASN A 134 -53.60 -12.90 -26.40
N PHE A 135 -52.64 -13.82 -26.33
CA PHE A 135 -51.51 -13.70 -25.38
C PHE A 135 -50.68 -12.45 -25.66
N ASP A 136 -50.57 -11.58 -24.64
CA ASP A 136 -49.75 -10.37 -24.68
C ASP A 136 -48.49 -10.57 -23.81
N VAL A 137 -47.35 -10.70 -24.48
CA VAL A 137 -46.04 -10.90 -23.86
C VAL A 137 -45.67 -9.70 -22.99
N ASP A 138 -45.88 -8.48 -23.47
CA ASP A 138 -45.43 -7.27 -22.79
C ASP A 138 -46.22 -7.06 -21.50
N THR A 139 -47.54 -7.24 -21.56
CA THR A 139 -48.40 -7.18 -20.37
C THR A 139 -48.04 -8.28 -19.37
N THR A 140 -47.74 -9.49 -19.85
CA THR A 140 -47.32 -10.61 -19.00
C THR A 140 -46.02 -10.30 -18.27
N ILE A 141 -45.00 -9.83 -18.99
CA ILE A 141 -43.70 -9.50 -18.40
C ILE A 141 -43.82 -8.33 -17.43
N GLN A 142 -44.56 -7.28 -17.77
CA GLN A 142 -44.81 -6.15 -16.85
C GLN A 142 -45.46 -6.61 -15.55
N LYS A 143 -46.44 -7.52 -15.63
CA LYS A 143 -47.08 -8.09 -14.44
C LYS A 143 -46.10 -8.93 -13.63
N LEU A 144 -45.28 -9.78 -14.28
CA LEU A 144 -44.28 -10.60 -13.56
C LEU A 144 -43.22 -9.74 -12.86
N VAL A 145 -42.73 -8.68 -13.51
CA VAL A 145 -41.83 -7.70 -12.89
C VAL A 145 -42.51 -7.03 -11.71
N SER A 146 -43.76 -6.55 -11.88
CA SER A 146 -44.52 -5.91 -10.80
C SER A 146 -44.79 -6.85 -9.62
N ASP A 147 -45.09 -8.12 -9.88
CA ASP A 147 -45.39 -9.11 -8.84
C ASP A 147 -44.13 -9.48 -8.03
N ASN A 148 -42.94 -9.34 -8.63
CA ASN A 148 -41.66 -9.63 -7.99
C ASN A 148 -40.86 -8.36 -7.64
N GLN A 149 -41.50 -7.18 -7.58
CA GLN A 149 -40.81 -5.91 -7.37
C GLN A 149 -39.98 -5.88 -6.09
N THR A 150 -40.45 -6.51 -5.00
CA THR A 150 -39.69 -6.57 -3.73
C THR A 150 -38.39 -7.35 -3.85
N ASP A 151 -38.39 -8.44 -4.63
CA ASP A 151 -37.20 -9.25 -4.85
C ASP A 151 -36.22 -8.50 -5.78
N ILE A 152 -36.75 -7.80 -6.79
CA ILE A 152 -35.97 -6.87 -7.63
C ILE A 152 -35.30 -5.79 -6.77
N ASP A 153 -36.04 -5.12 -5.90
CA ASP A 153 -35.51 -4.06 -5.03
C ASP A 153 -34.40 -4.59 -4.10
N THR A 154 -34.56 -5.82 -3.61
CA THR A 154 -33.57 -6.49 -2.74
C THR A 154 -32.28 -6.79 -3.51
N MET A 155 -32.41 -7.39 -4.70
CA MET A 155 -31.31 -7.67 -5.60
C MET A 155 -30.57 -6.38 -6.02
N GLU A 156 -31.30 -5.33 -6.42
CA GLU A 156 -30.71 -4.04 -6.79
C GLU A 156 -29.99 -3.36 -5.62
N SER A 157 -30.53 -3.50 -4.40
CA SER A 157 -29.89 -3.01 -3.18
C SER A 157 -28.56 -3.73 -2.90
N ALA A 158 -28.50 -5.04 -3.15
CA ALA A 158 -27.26 -5.81 -3.04
C ALA A 158 -26.21 -5.33 -4.08
N VAL A 159 -26.58 -5.17 -5.35
CA VAL A 159 -25.66 -4.66 -6.38
C VAL A 159 -25.19 -3.24 -6.08
N THR A 160 -26.08 -2.39 -5.56
CA THR A 160 -25.72 -1.02 -5.14
C THR A 160 -24.73 -1.05 -3.99
N SER A 161 -24.95 -1.90 -2.98
CA SER A 161 -24.03 -2.10 -1.85
C SER A 161 -22.68 -2.68 -2.30
N ALA A 162 -22.67 -3.55 -3.33
CA ALA A 162 -21.45 -3.98 -3.99
C ALA A 162 -20.72 -2.80 -4.63
N LYS A 163 -21.40 -1.90 -5.36
CA LYS A 163 -20.74 -0.72 -5.94
C LYS A 163 -20.13 0.19 -4.87
N GLU A 164 -20.83 0.43 -3.78
CA GLU A 164 -20.31 1.23 -2.65
C GLU A 164 -19.05 0.61 -2.04
N SER A 165 -19.05 -0.72 -1.90
CA SER A 165 -17.90 -1.48 -1.42
C SER A 165 -16.72 -1.38 -2.39
N LEU A 166 -16.97 -1.52 -3.71
CA LEU A 166 -15.97 -1.35 -4.75
C LEU A 166 -15.36 0.07 -4.74
N THR A 167 -16.18 1.11 -4.60
CA THR A 167 -15.67 2.49 -4.46
C THR A 167 -14.87 2.68 -3.18
N THR A 168 -15.21 1.97 -2.09
CA THR A 168 -14.35 1.96 -0.90
C THR A 168 -13.02 1.26 -1.16
N MET A 169 -13.00 0.18 -1.93
CA MET A 169 -11.77 -0.50 -2.36
C MET A 169 -10.91 0.42 -3.24
N GLU A 170 -11.49 1.06 -4.26
CA GLU A 170 -10.82 2.05 -5.14
C GLU A 170 -10.13 3.16 -4.31
N ASN A 171 -10.83 3.72 -3.33
CA ASN A 171 -10.31 4.80 -2.47
C ASN A 171 -9.25 4.35 -1.45
N ASN A 172 -9.08 3.05 -1.24
CA ASN A 172 -8.14 2.48 -0.29
C ASN A 172 -7.20 1.47 -0.98
N ASP A 173 -7.03 1.55 -2.29
CA ASP A 173 -6.05 0.75 -3.00
C ASP A 173 -4.64 1.31 -2.74
N THR A 174 -3.71 0.40 -2.44
CA THR A 174 -2.30 0.71 -2.23
C THR A 174 -1.41 0.23 -3.37
N GLY A 175 -2.03 -0.25 -4.47
CA GLY A 175 -1.38 -0.80 -5.66
C GLY A 175 -1.01 -2.28 -5.53
N ASP A 176 -1.40 -2.93 -4.44
CA ASP A 176 -1.09 -4.34 -4.17
C ASP A 176 -2.21 -5.30 -4.67
N TYR A 177 -3.36 -4.78 -5.09
CA TYR A 177 -4.55 -5.57 -5.43
C TYR A 177 -4.96 -5.39 -6.89
N ASP A 178 -5.55 -6.43 -7.50
CA ASP A 178 -6.12 -6.34 -8.85
C ASP A 178 -7.52 -5.72 -8.82
N LEU A 179 -7.59 -4.40 -8.77
CA LEU A 179 -8.86 -3.67 -8.77
C LEU A 179 -9.67 -3.87 -10.06
N ASN A 180 -8.99 -4.09 -11.20
CA ASN A 180 -9.65 -4.30 -12.49
C ASN A 180 -10.49 -5.58 -12.49
N PHE A 181 -10.00 -6.61 -11.81
CA PHE A 181 -10.74 -7.85 -11.61
C PHE A 181 -12.08 -7.60 -10.88
N TYR A 182 -12.06 -6.86 -9.76
CA TYR A 182 -13.29 -6.55 -9.02
C TYR A 182 -14.25 -5.65 -9.82
N GLU A 183 -13.73 -4.71 -10.61
CA GLU A 183 -14.56 -3.92 -11.52
C GLU A 183 -15.22 -4.77 -12.61
N LYS A 184 -14.50 -5.76 -13.17
CA LYS A 184 -15.04 -6.71 -14.16
C LYS A 184 -16.19 -7.49 -13.55
N MET A 185 -15.97 -8.07 -12.36
CA MET A 185 -16.98 -8.86 -11.64
C MET A 185 -18.24 -8.04 -11.33
N TYR A 186 -18.07 -6.78 -10.89
CA TYR A 186 -19.21 -5.88 -10.70
C TYR A 186 -19.99 -5.63 -12.00
N LYS A 187 -19.29 -5.39 -13.12
CA LYS A 187 -19.94 -5.14 -14.42
C LYS A 187 -20.70 -6.37 -14.91
N HIS A 188 -20.18 -7.58 -14.72
CA HIS A 188 -20.89 -8.81 -15.07
C HIS A 188 -22.12 -9.03 -14.16
N THR A 189 -21.95 -8.86 -12.85
CA THR A 189 -23.06 -8.96 -11.88
C THR A 189 -24.18 -7.97 -12.20
N ARG A 190 -23.84 -6.70 -12.46
CA ARG A 190 -24.82 -5.67 -12.84
C ARG A 190 -25.57 -6.03 -14.12
N LYS A 191 -24.89 -6.58 -15.14
CA LYS A 191 -25.56 -7.03 -16.38
C LYS A 191 -26.54 -8.17 -16.13
N LEU A 192 -26.17 -9.13 -15.29
CA LEU A 192 -27.07 -10.21 -14.88
C LEU A 192 -28.31 -9.64 -14.19
N THR A 193 -28.12 -8.81 -13.17
CA THR A 193 -29.24 -8.26 -12.38
C THR A 193 -30.14 -7.36 -13.20
N ASP A 194 -29.57 -6.51 -14.06
CA ASP A 194 -30.35 -5.61 -14.92
C ASP A 194 -31.21 -6.41 -15.92
N PHE A 195 -30.68 -7.52 -16.44
CA PHE A 195 -31.42 -8.39 -17.35
C PHE A 195 -32.61 -9.08 -16.65
N VAL A 196 -32.43 -9.57 -15.41
CA VAL A 196 -33.52 -10.25 -14.70
C VAL A 196 -34.55 -9.25 -14.15
N ALA A 197 -34.13 -8.05 -13.73
CA ALA A 197 -35.03 -6.97 -13.32
C ALA A 197 -35.86 -6.40 -14.49
N SER A 198 -35.32 -6.46 -15.71
CA SER A 198 -36.00 -6.02 -16.93
C SER A 198 -35.86 -7.08 -18.04
N PRO A 199 -36.62 -8.18 -17.96
CA PRO A 199 -36.55 -9.26 -18.92
C PRO A 199 -36.87 -8.77 -20.34
N THR A 200 -36.07 -9.22 -21.31
CA THR A 200 -36.29 -8.95 -22.73
C THR A 200 -36.09 -10.23 -23.55
N GLY A 201 -36.58 -10.23 -24.78
CA GLY A 201 -36.49 -11.37 -25.70
C GLY A 201 -37.72 -12.27 -25.65
N SER A 202 -37.58 -13.50 -26.16
CA SER A 202 -38.63 -14.52 -26.13
C SER A 202 -38.54 -15.43 -24.89
N TYR A 203 -39.63 -16.14 -24.58
CA TYR A 203 -39.67 -17.12 -23.50
C TYR A 203 -38.53 -18.15 -23.56
N SER A 204 -38.22 -18.64 -24.77
CA SER A 204 -37.14 -19.60 -25.00
C SER A 204 -35.75 -18.98 -24.85
N GLU A 205 -35.57 -17.74 -25.31
CA GLU A 205 -34.26 -17.06 -25.25
C GLU A 205 -33.93 -16.53 -23.85
N PHE A 206 -34.94 -16.35 -22.98
CA PHE A 206 -34.77 -15.81 -21.65
C PHE A 206 -33.78 -16.63 -20.81
N ILE A 207 -33.96 -17.95 -20.75
CA ILE A 207 -33.10 -18.84 -19.96
C ILE A 207 -31.70 -18.94 -20.57
N ASP A 208 -31.58 -19.00 -21.89
CA ASP A 208 -30.28 -19.04 -22.56
C ASP A 208 -29.47 -17.75 -22.30
N THR A 209 -30.14 -16.60 -22.36
CA THR A 209 -29.51 -15.30 -22.07
C THR A 209 -29.14 -15.17 -20.60
N PHE A 210 -30.03 -15.58 -19.69
CA PHE A 210 -29.76 -15.64 -18.26
C PHE A 210 -28.51 -16.48 -17.98
N ASN A 211 -28.45 -17.72 -18.48
CA ASN A 211 -27.33 -18.63 -18.28
C ASN A 211 -26.02 -18.04 -18.82
N GLY A 212 -26.06 -17.36 -19.97
CA GLY A 212 -24.89 -16.71 -20.54
C GLY A 212 -24.36 -15.52 -19.74
N TYR A 213 -25.22 -14.81 -19.00
CA TYR A 213 -24.77 -13.79 -18.03
C TYR A 213 -24.33 -14.41 -16.71
N HIS A 214 -25.07 -15.40 -16.21
CA HIS A 214 -24.77 -16.12 -14.98
C HIS A 214 -23.38 -16.75 -15.03
N GLN A 215 -23.08 -17.49 -16.11
CA GLN A 215 -21.79 -18.15 -16.30
C GLN A 215 -20.61 -17.18 -16.24
N LYS A 216 -20.75 -15.95 -16.75
CA LYS A 216 -19.67 -14.95 -16.67
C LYS A 216 -19.39 -14.51 -15.24
N VAL A 217 -20.42 -14.47 -14.40
CA VAL A 217 -20.26 -14.15 -12.98
C VAL A 217 -19.69 -15.35 -12.23
N ASP A 218 -20.12 -16.57 -12.56
CA ASP A 218 -19.53 -17.81 -12.01
C ASP A 218 -18.04 -17.90 -12.34
N ASP A 219 -17.65 -17.67 -13.60
CA ASP A 219 -16.25 -17.66 -14.04
C ASP A 219 -15.41 -16.64 -13.24
N ASP A 220 -15.98 -15.47 -12.93
CA ASP A 220 -15.30 -14.48 -12.09
C ASP A 220 -15.22 -14.96 -10.62
N ILE A 221 -16.27 -15.58 -10.08
CA ILE A 221 -16.27 -16.11 -8.70
C ILE A 221 -15.26 -17.26 -8.55
N ASP A 222 -15.12 -18.12 -9.54
CA ASP A 222 -14.15 -19.22 -9.54
C ASP A 222 -12.71 -18.67 -9.57
N GLU A 223 -12.44 -17.65 -10.40
CA GLU A 223 -11.14 -16.95 -10.48
C GLU A 223 -10.74 -16.29 -9.14
N LEU A 224 -11.70 -15.95 -8.27
CA LEU A 224 -11.42 -15.45 -6.90
C LEU A 224 -10.94 -16.51 -5.92
N THR A 225 -11.21 -17.79 -6.21
CA THR A 225 -10.98 -18.90 -5.27
C THR A 225 -9.75 -19.74 -5.60
N ASP A 226 -9.17 -19.57 -6.79
CA ASP A 226 -7.90 -20.17 -7.24
C ASP A 226 -6.66 -19.40 -6.73
#